data_AF-A0A482V9P3-F1
#
_entry.id   AF-A0A482V9P3-F1
#
_cell.length_a   1.000
_cell.length_b   1.000
_cell.length_c   1.000
_cell.angle_alpha   90.00
_cell.angle_beta   90.00
_cell.angle_gamma   90.00
#
_symmetry.space_group_name_H-M   'P 1'
#
loop_
_entity.id
_entity.type
_entity.pdbx_description
1 polymer ?
#
loop_
_entity_poly.entity_id
_entity_poly.type
_entity_poly.pdbx_seq_one_letter_code
_entity_poly.pdbx_strand_id
1 'polypeptide(L)' 'AKAAIENLLPAKSKALYEKTYSIFKDWCGAKKVKEITEDVILAYLEQRSRQVKPSTIIVLVMCVKFFF' A
#
# COMPACT_ATOMS: atom_id res chain seq x y z
N ALA A 1 -6.60 21.11 4.97
CA ALA A 1 -6.40 19.89 5.77
C ALA A 1 -5.15 19.12 5.29
N LYS A 2 -3.93 19.56 5.66
CA LYS A 2 -2.67 18.90 5.25
C LYS A 2 -1.76 18.51 6.42
N ALA A 3 -2.05 19.02 7.63
CA ALA A 3 -1.22 18.83 8.82
C ALA A 3 -1.50 17.54 9.62
N ALA A 4 -2.68 16.93 9.45
CA ALA A 4 -3.03 15.70 10.16
C ALA A 4 -2.35 14.44 9.57
N ILE A 5 -1.87 14.53 8.33
CA ILE A 5 -1.23 13.42 7.59
C ILE A 5 0.18 13.14 8.14
N GLU A 6 0.87 14.18 8.65
CA GLU A 6 2.26 14.09 9.08
C GLU A 6 2.42 13.55 10.51
N ASN A 7 1.36 13.54 11.32
CA ASN A 7 1.39 13.04 12.69
C ASN A 7 0.89 11.59 12.86
N LEU A 8 0.23 11.01 11.86
CA LEU A 8 -0.33 9.65 11.99
C LEU A 8 0.59 8.53 11.52
N LEU A 9 1.49 8.84 10.59
CA LEU A 9 2.57 7.92 10.24
C LEU A 9 3.71 8.16 11.24
N PRO A 10 4.17 7.16 12.00
CA PRO A 10 5.41 7.33 12.74
C PRO A 10 6.47 7.73 11.69
N ALA A 11 7.11 8.89 11.86
CA ALA A 11 8.04 9.48 10.88
C ALA A 11 9.11 8.48 10.37
N LYS A 12 9.40 7.44 11.16
CA LYS A 12 10.25 6.29 10.81
C LYS A 12 9.78 5.46 9.61
N SER A 13 8.48 5.39 9.33
CA SER A 13 7.90 4.44 8.36
C SER A 13 7.44 5.09 7.06
N LYS A 14 7.49 6.42 6.94
CA LYS A 14 7.10 7.14 5.72
C LYS A 14 7.81 6.60 4.47
N ALA A 15 9.12 6.41 4.55
CA ALA A 15 9.92 5.85 3.47
C ALA A 15 9.49 4.41 3.09
N LEU A 16 9.05 3.62 4.08
CA LEU A 16 8.52 2.27 3.83
C LEU A 16 7.18 2.32 3.10
N TYR A 17 6.30 3.24 3.48
CA TYR A 17 5.02 3.45 2.81
C TYR A 17 5.19 3.95 1.38
N GLU A 18 6.05 4.95 1.15
CA GLU A 18 6.34 5.46 -0.20
C GLU A 18 6.95 4.37 -1.10
N LYS A 19 7.90 3.59 -0.56
CA LYS A 19 8.47 2.44 -1.28
C LYS A 19 7.41 1.39 -1.59
N THR A 20 6.55 1.06 -0.63
CA THR A 20 5.47 0.07 -0.81
C THR A 20 4.43 0.54 -1.83
N TYR A 21 4.08 1.82 -1.80
CA TYR A 21 3.18 2.44 -2.78
C TYR A 21 3.80 2.49 -4.18
N SER A 22 5.10 2.75 -4.29
CA SER A 22 5.83 2.68 -5.57
C SER A 22 5.78 1.26 -6.15
N ILE A 23 5.99 0.25 -5.32
CA ILE A 23 5.89 -1.16 -5.72
C ILE A 23 4.46 -1.52 -6.15
N PHE A 24 3.45 -1.02 -5.45
CA PHE A 24 2.05 -1.21 -5.84
C PHE A 24 1.73 -0.55 -7.18
N LYS A 25 2.18 0.69 -7.41
CA LYS A 25 2.01 1.38 -8.70
C LYS A 25 2.67 0.64 -9.85
N ASP A 26 3.88 0.10 -9.64
CA ASP A 26 4.57 -0.71 -10.63
C ASP A 26 3.78 -1.98 -10.96
N TRP A 27 3.25 -2.66 -9.93
CA TRP A 27 2.37 -3.82 -10.11
C TRP A 27 1.08 -3.48 -10.87
N CYS A 28 0.43 -2.35 -10.55
CA CYS A 28 -0.73 -1.86 -11.29
C CYS A 28 -0.39 -1.57 -12.76
N GLY A 29 0.78 -0.97 -13.02
CA GLY A 29 1.29 -0.76 -14.38
C GLY A 29 1.51 -2.06 -15.14
N ALA A 30 2.17 -3.03 -14.50
CA ALA A 30 2.41 -4.36 -15.07
C ALA A 30 1.11 -5.12 -15.38
N LYS A 31 0.08 -4.95 -14.54
CA LYS A 31 -1.25 -5.56 -14.71
C LYS A 31 -2.21 -4.73 -15.57
N LYS A 32 -1.78 -3.56 -16.09
CA LYS A 32 -2.61 -2.60 -16.84
C LYS A 32 -3.90 -2.21 -16.10
N VAL A 33 -3.82 -2.10 -14.78
CA VAL A 33 -4.92 -1.65 -13.94
C VAL A 33 -5.19 -0.18 -14.25
N LYS A 34 -6.39 0.11 -14.76
CA LYS A 34 -6.81 1.48 -15.11
C LYS A 34 -7.33 2.26 -13.91
N GLU A 35 -7.94 1.57 -12.96
CA GLU A 35 -8.56 2.17 -11.78
C GLU A 35 -8.17 1.39 -10.54
N ILE A 36 -7.77 2.09 -9.49
CA ILE A 36 -7.45 1.48 -8.20
C ILE A 36 -8.76 1.34 -7.43
N THR A 37 -9.34 0.14 -7.49
CA THR A 37 -10.52 -0.23 -6.71
C THR A 37 -10.13 -1.10 -5.52
N GLU A 38 -11.06 -1.27 -4.57
CA GLU A 38 -10.84 -2.16 -3.41
C GLU A 38 -10.50 -3.60 -3.86
N ASP A 39 -11.10 -4.07 -4.94
CA ASP A 39 -10.83 -5.37 -5.55
C ASP A 39 -9.38 -5.51 -6.04
N VAL A 40 -8.84 -4.47 -6.69
CA VAL A 40 -7.43 -4.41 -7.12
C VAL A 40 -6.48 -4.47 -5.93
N ILE A 41 -6.81 -3.75 -4.86
CA ILE A 41 -6.04 -3.73 -3.61
C ILE A 41 -6.05 -5.12 -2.98
N LEU A 42 -7.23 -5.76 -2.89
CA LEU A 42 -7.41 -7.12 -2.40
C LEU A 42 -6.61 -8.13 -3.23
N ALA A 43 -6.68 -8.06 -4.56
CA ALA A 43 -5.92 -8.93 -5.45
C ALA A 43 -4.41 -8.77 -5.28
N TYR A 44 -3.93 -7.53 -5.10
CA TYR A 44 -2.52 -7.26 -4.81
C TYR A 44 -2.10 -7.80 -3.44
N LEU A 45 -2.94 -7.62 -2.41
CA LEU A 45 -2.72 -8.14 -1.07
C LEU A 45 -2.71 -9.67 -1.06
N GLU A 46 -3.63 -10.33 -1.77
CA GLU A 46 -3.66 -11.79 -1.88
C GLU A 46 -2.40 -12.32 -2.59
N GLN A 47 -2.01 -11.70 -3.70
CA GLN A 47 -0.80 -12.07 -4.43
C GLN A 47 0.46 -11.89 -3.56
N ARG A 48 0.53 -10.77 -2.82
CA ARG A 48 1.66 -10.51 -1.90
C ARG A 48 1.62 -11.43 -0.69
N SER A 49 0.46 -11.77 -0.17
CA SER A 49 0.29 -12.65 0.99
C SER A 49 0.94 -14.02 0.80
N ARG A 50 0.89 -14.53 -0.44
CA ARG A 50 1.55 -15.80 -0.81
C ARG A 50 3.08 -15.70 -0.89
N GLN A 51 3.65 -14.49 -0.95
CA GLN A 51 5.08 -14.28 -1.18
C GLN A 51 5.81 -13.58 -0.02
N VAL A 52 5.11 -12.88 0.87
CA VAL A 52 5.74 -12.09 1.94
C VAL A 52 5.20 -12.48 3.32
N LYS A 53 6.05 -12.30 4.34
CA LYS A 53 5.66 -12.53 5.73
C LYS A 53 4.46 -11.66 6.12
N PRO A 54 3.52 -12.16 6.93
CA PRO A 54 2.28 -11.46 7.28
C PRO A 54 2.50 -10.06 7.88
N SER A 55 3.62 -9.87 8.58
CA SER A 55 4.03 -8.56 9.11
C SER A 55 4.21 -7.48 8.05
N THR A 56 4.55 -7.83 6.81
CA THR A 56 4.70 -6.88 5.69
C THR A 56 3.36 -6.55 5.04
N ILE A 57 2.42 -7.50 5.04
CA ILE A 57 1.05 -7.31 4.55
C ILE A 57 0.30 -6.31 5.43
N ILE A 58 0.47 -6.41 6.75
CA ILE A 58 -0.18 -5.50 7.71
C ILE A 58 0.22 -4.05 7.44
N VAL A 59 1.51 -3.79 7.15
CA VAL A 59 1.96 -2.45 6.76
C VAL A 59 1.27 -1.98 5.48
N LEU A 60 1.04 -2.88 4.51
CA LEU A 60 0.39 -2.58 3.25
C LEU A 60 -1.10 -2.27 3.43
N VAL A 61 -1.81 -3.10 4.21
CA VAL A 61 -3.22 -2.88 4.57
C VAL A 61 -3.39 -1.57 5.33
N MET A 62 -2.49 -1.27 6.28
CA MET A 62 -2.50 0.01 7.00
C MET A 62 -2.22 1.19 6.07
N CYS A 63 -1.35 1.03 5.08
CA CYS A 63 -1.06 2.08 4.10
C CYS A 63 -2.28 2.40 3.24
N VAL A 64 -2.95 1.36 2.73
CA VAL A 64 -4.06 1.54 1.80
C VAL A 64 -5.32 2.02 2.51
N LYS A 65 -5.61 1.48 3.70
CA LYS A 65 -6.74 1.90 4.55
C LYS A 65 -6.57 3.32 5.14
N PHE A 66 -5.40 3.92 4.99
CA PHE A 66 -5.14 5.31 5.38
C PHE A 66 -5.20 6.28 4.19
N PHE A 67 -5.09 5.79 2.96
CA PHE A 67 -5.08 6.61 1.75
C PHE A 67 -6.44 6.64 1.03
N PHE A 68 -7.39 5.79 1.45
CA PHE A 68 -8.76 5.69 0.95
C PHE A 68 -9.72 5.73 2.14
#